data_AF-A0A6P8REV8-F1
#
_entry.id   AF-A0A6P8REV8-F1
#
_cell.length_a   1.000
_cell.length_b   1.000
_cell.length_c   1.000
_cell.angle_alpha   90.00
_cell.angle_beta   90.00
_cell.angle_gamma   90.00
#
_symmetry.space_group_name_H-M   'P 1'
#
loop_
_entity.id
_entity.type
_entity.pdbx_description
1 polymer ?
#
loop_
_entity_poly.entity_id
_entity_poly.type
_entity_poly.pdbx_seq_one_letter_code
_entity_poly.pdbx_strand_id
1 'polypeptide(L)'
;MGSGMSKEMKYLCISASDSSSQNLLQHFKECIKFIHECRLQGGGCLVHCLAGISRSTTILVAYLMTVTSFGWEDCLCAVKAARSYVFPNLGFQQQLQEYEMTLLKEYRAWLRLEYGGNPFSDQENVQRLISQQAEKETLLVAQNHYINQPRSSYSLPYKAYASCSKDWADR
;
A
#
# COMPACT_ATOMS: atom_id res chain seq x y z
N MET A 1 28.48 33.10 0.56
CA MET A 1 28.65 32.08 1.62
C MET A 1 27.41 31.18 1.58
N GLY A 2 27.50 30.04 0.91
CA GLY A 2 26.39 29.08 0.83
C GLY A 2 26.42 28.18 2.06
N SER A 3 25.70 28.58 3.10
CA SER A 3 25.42 27.69 4.23
C SER A 3 24.51 26.56 3.71
N GLY A 4 25.10 25.39 3.49
CA GLY A 4 24.34 24.16 3.30
C GLY A 4 23.51 23.93 4.55
N MET A 5 22.23 24.32 4.49
CA MET A 5 21.25 24.01 5.53
C MET A 5 21.12 22.49 5.58
N SER A 6 21.80 21.85 6.53
CA SER A 6 21.49 20.48 6.90
C SER A 6 20.01 20.44 7.29
N LYS A 7 19.19 19.74 6.50
CA LYS A 7 17.79 19.49 6.86
C LYS A 7 17.79 18.73 8.19
N GLU A 8 17.40 19.38 9.27
CA GLU A 8 17.23 18.75 10.57
C GLU A 8 16.15 17.67 10.45
N MET A 9 16.53 16.40 10.62
CA MET A 9 15.61 15.27 10.61
C MET A 9 15.18 14.98 12.04
N LYS A 10 13.87 14.99 12.28
CA LYS A 10 13.28 14.54 13.55
C LYS A 10 12.98 13.05 13.46
N TYR A 11 13.22 12.31 14.54
CA TYR A 11 13.02 10.87 14.60
C TYR A 11 12.10 10.49 15.75
N LEU A 12 11.19 9.54 15.47
CA LEU A 12 10.48 8.76 16.47
C LEU A 12 10.89 7.29 16.28
N CYS A 13 11.55 6.71 17.28
CA CYS A 13 12.09 5.37 17.22
C CYS A 13 11.26 4.41 18.07
N ILE A 14 10.53 3.50 17.43
CA ILE A 14 9.76 2.46 18.11
C ILE A 14 10.53 1.14 18.05
N SER A 15 10.91 0.62 19.21
CA SER A 15 11.54 -0.69 19.33
C SER A 15 10.48 -1.80 19.26
N ALA A 16 10.32 -2.40 18.08
CA ALA A 16 9.31 -3.43 17.84
C ALA A 16 9.82 -4.56 16.92
N SER A 17 9.55 -5.80 17.31
CA SER A 17 9.78 -6.99 16.49
C SER A 17 8.66 -7.20 15.46
N ASP A 18 8.94 -7.90 14.35
CA ASP A 18 7.91 -8.27 13.37
C ASP A 18 7.29 -9.62 13.74
N SER A 19 6.70 -9.69 14.92
CA SER A 19 6.04 -10.87 15.47
C SER A 19 4.55 -10.61 15.63
N SER A 20 3.73 -11.66 15.48
CA SER A 20 2.29 -11.57 15.79
C SER A 20 2.01 -11.27 17.26
N SER A 21 2.95 -11.58 18.16
CA SER A 21 2.86 -11.27 19.59
C SER A 21 3.29 -9.84 19.96
N GLN A 22 3.89 -9.09 19.03
CA GLN A 22 4.30 -7.71 19.27
C GLN A 22 3.06 -6.81 19.35
N ASN A 23 2.90 -6.07 20.44
CA ASN A 23 1.86 -5.05 20.54
C ASN A 23 2.34 -3.74 19.90
N LEU A 24 1.81 -3.41 18.71
CA LEU A 24 2.00 -2.13 18.04
C LEU A 24 0.87 -1.13 18.34
N LEU A 25 -0.31 -1.62 18.72
CA LEU A 25 -1.48 -0.80 19.05
C LEU A 25 -1.16 0.24 20.14
N GLN A 26 -0.36 -0.13 21.14
CA GLN A 26 0.12 0.81 22.18
C GLN A 26 0.88 2.04 21.63
N HIS A 27 1.48 1.92 20.45
CA HIS A 27 2.30 2.97 19.82
C HIS A 27 1.50 3.81 18.81
N PHE A 28 0.23 3.47 18.52
CA PHE A 28 -0.54 4.17 17.49
C PHE A 28 -0.68 5.66 17.80
N LYS A 29 -0.99 6.03 19.04
CA LYS A 29 -1.20 7.44 19.39
C LYS A 29 0.02 8.32 19.15
N GLU A 30 1.20 7.89 19.62
CA GLU A 30 2.44 8.64 19.42
C GLU A 30 2.87 8.68 17.94
N CYS A 31 2.70 7.58 17.21
CA CYS A 31 3.04 7.53 15.78
C CYS A 31 2.11 8.43 14.95
N ILE A 32 0.80 8.36 15.21
CA ILE A 32 -0.19 9.19 14.51
C ILE A 32 0.10 10.66 14.75
N LYS A 33 0.33 11.05 16.02
CA LYS A 33 0.72 12.41 16.39
C LYS A 33 1.95 12.88 15.61
N PHE A 34 3.02 12.09 15.62
CA PHE A 34 4.28 12.42 14.95
C PHE A 34 4.11 12.63 13.44
N ILE A 35 3.39 11.71 12.76
CA ILE A 35 3.10 11.82 11.33
C ILE A 35 2.25 13.05 11.05
N HIS A 36 1.19 13.28 11.83
CA HIS A 36 0.25 14.37 11.60
C HIS A 36 0.92 15.74 11.75
N GLU A 37 1.67 15.94 12.84
CA GLU A 37 2.39 17.19 13.09
C GLU A 37 3.44 17.47 12.03
N CYS A 38 4.16 16.45 11.56
CA CYS A 38 5.11 16.59 10.47
C CYS A 38 4.42 17.10 9.19
N ARG A 39 3.26 16.54 8.84
CA ARG A 39 2.48 16.96 7.67
C ARG A 39 1.95 18.39 7.82
N LEU A 40 1.40 18.75 8.99
CA LEU A 40 0.89 20.09 9.26
C LEU A 40 1.96 21.17 9.16
N GLN A 41 3.22 20.83 9.47
CA GLN A 41 4.37 21.72 9.32
C GLN A 41 4.88 21.81 7.86
N GLY A 42 4.19 21.19 6.90
CA GLY A 42 4.61 21.15 5.50
C GLY A 42 5.78 20.19 5.24
N GLY A 43 6.08 19.30 6.19
CA GLY A 43 7.16 18.32 6.08
C GLY A 43 6.74 17.02 5.39
N GLY A 44 7.73 16.20 5.04
CA GLY A 44 7.55 14.82 4.60
C GLY A 44 7.96 13.84 5.68
N CYS A 45 7.09 12.89 6.02
CA CYS A 45 7.36 11.85 7.01
C CYS A 45 7.64 10.51 6.32
N LEU A 46 8.82 9.93 6.56
CA LEU A 46 9.15 8.56 6.15
C LEU A 46 8.85 7.59 7.29
N VAL A 47 7.92 6.67 7.08
CA VAL A 47 7.65 5.56 8.01
C VAL A 47 8.31 4.30 7.43
N HIS A 48 9.31 3.75 8.13
CA HIS A 48 10.03 2.57 7.65
C HIS A 48 10.23 1.52 8.76
N CYS A 49 10.45 0.28 8.33
CA CYS A 49 10.95 -0.81 9.17
C CYS A 49 12.06 -1.53 8.40
N LEU A 50 12.42 -2.77 8.75
CA LEU A 50 13.49 -3.50 8.06
C LEU A 50 13.17 -3.75 6.57
N ALA A 51 11.98 -4.27 6.26
CA ALA A 51 11.58 -4.63 4.89
C ALA A 51 10.55 -3.68 4.26
N GLY A 52 9.91 -2.83 5.08
CA GLY A 52 8.79 -2.00 4.63
C GLY A 52 7.58 -2.82 4.17
N ILE A 53 7.31 -3.96 4.83
CA ILE A 53 6.22 -4.90 4.50
C ILE A 53 5.14 -4.89 5.56
N SER A 54 5.53 -5.02 6.84
CA SER A 54 4.61 -5.31 7.95
C SER A 54 4.55 -4.18 8.98
N ARG A 55 5.49 -4.06 9.92
CA ARG A 55 5.47 -3.04 11.01
C ARG A 55 5.16 -1.60 10.55
N SER A 56 5.89 -1.08 9.57
CA SER A 56 5.70 0.28 9.06
C SER A 56 4.36 0.44 8.34
N THR A 57 3.92 -0.60 7.63
CA THR A 57 2.61 -0.65 6.96
C THR A 57 1.49 -0.57 7.98
N THR A 58 1.58 -1.32 9.08
CA THR A 58 0.60 -1.28 10.18
C THR A 58 0.41 0.13 10.72
N ILE A 59 1.52 0.84 10.99
CA ILE A 59 1.47 2.23 11.48
C ILE A 59 0.85 3.17 10.43
N LEU A 60 1.22 3.01 9.15
CA LEU A 60 0.65 3.82 8.07
C LEU A 60 -0.86 3.58 7.91
N VAL A 61 -1.31 2.33 7.97
CA VAL A 61 -2.74 1.98 7.90
C VAL A 61 -3.50 2.59 9.07
N ALA A 62 -3.00 2.46 10.30
CA ALA A 62 -3.62 3.08 11.48
C ALA A 62 -3.72 4.62 11.34
N TYR A 63 -2.70 5.27 10.78
CA TYR A 63 -2.76 6.69 10.47
C TYR A 63 -3.85 7.03 9.45
N LEU A 64 -3.91 6.32 8.32
CA LEU A 64 -4.92 6.54 7.27
C LEU A 64 -6.35 6.33 7.79
N MET A 65 -6.59 5.29 8.59
CA MET A 65 -7.88 5.07 9.23
C MET A 65 -8.31 6.27 10.09
N THR A 66 -7.35 6.90 10.77
CA THR A 66 -7.61 8.01 11.70
C THR A 66 -7.93 9.31 10.99
N VAL A 67 -7.31 9.58 9.84
CA VAL A 67 -7.51 10.82 9.06
C VAL A 67 -8.61 10.73 8.00
N THR A 68 -9.19 9.54 7.79
CA THR A 68 -10.27 9.29 6.83
C THR A 68 -11.47 8.63 7.51
N SER A 69 -12.53 8.32 6.76
CA SER A 69 -13.67 7.52 7.23
C SER A 69 -13.49 6.00 7.07
N PHE A 70 -12.45 5.56 6.35
CA PHE A 70 -12.23 4.16 5.97
C PHE A 70 -11.82 3.25 7.12
N GLY A 71 -12.14 1.95 6.97
CA GLY A 71 -11.67 0.88 7.86
C GLY A 71 -10.26 0.40 7.51
N TRP A 72 -9.78 -0.61 8.23
CA TRP A 72 -8.41 -1.10 8.07
C TRP A 72 -8.19 -1.81 6.72
N GLU A 73 -9.18 -2.55 6.22
CA GLU A 73 -9.09 -3.28 4.95
C GLU A 73 -8.97 -2.31 3.77
N ASP A 74 -9.85 -1.30 3.72
CA ASP A 74 -9.82 -0.22 2.72
C ASP A 74 -8.50 0.55 2.76
N CYS A 75 -8.03 0.90 3.96
CA CYS A 75 -6.75 1.59 4.11
C CYS A 75 -5.57 0.70 3.68
N LEU A 76 -5.58 -0.59 4.01
CA LEU A 76 -4.55 -1.53 3.56
C LEU A 76 -4.59 -1.72 2.03
N CYS A 77 -5.78 -1.78 1.43
CA CYS A 77 -5.98 -1.83 -0.01
C CYS A 77 -5.38 -0.58 -0.69
N ALA A 78 -5.63 0.61 -0.14
CA ALA A 78 -5.03 1.84 -0.62
C ALA A 78 -3.50 1.83 -0.55
N VAL A 79 -2.91 1.30 0.54
CA VAL A 79 -1.45 1.17 0.63
C VAL A 79 -0.92 0.16 -0.39
N LYS A 80 -1.62 -0.94 -0.66
CA LYS A 80 -1.26 -1.92 -1.69
C LYS A 80 -1.26 -1.33 -3.10
N ALA A 81 -2.15 -0.39 -3.41
CA ALA A 81 -2.14 0.30 -4.70
C ALA A 81 -0.81 1.03 -4.96
N ALA A 82 -0.21 1.60 -3.91
CA ALA A 82 1.08 2.30 -3.97
C ALA A 82 2.29 1.37 -3.76
N ARG A 83 2.13 0.28 -3.01
CA ARG A 83 3.19 -0.67 -2.68
C ARG A 83 2.64 -2.10 -2.62
N SER A 84 2.61 -2.77 -3.78
CA SER A 84 1.87 -4.03 -4.00
C SER A 84 2.22 -5.21 -3.10
N TYR A 85 3.44 -5.23 -2.53
CA TYR A 85 3.95 -6.32 -1.72
C TYR A 85 3.82 -6.10 -0.21
N VAL A 86 3.09 -5.07 0.23
CA VAL A 86 2.82 -4.90 1.67
C VAL A 86 1.90 -6.00 2.18
N PHE A 87 2.24 -6.51 3.35
CA PHE A 87 1.49 -7.58 4.00
C PHE A 87 1.80 -7.58 5.51
N PRO A 88 1.06 -6.80 6.32
CA PRO A 88 1.15 -6.90 7.77
C PRO A 88 0.97 -8.34 8.22
N ASN A 89 1.74 -8.79 9.22
CA ASN A 89 1.53 -10.11 9.78
C ASN A 89 0.12 -10.22 10.40
N LEU A 90 -0.38 -11.44 10.61
CA LEU A 90 -1.75 -11.66 11.07
C LEU A 90 -2.05 -11.03 12.43
N GLY A 91 -1.09 -10.98 13.35
CA GLY A 91 -1.27 -10.33 14.65
C GLY A 91 -1.45 -8.81 14.52
N PHE A 92 -0.76 -8.19 13.55
CA PHE A 92 -0.96 -6.78 13.26
C PHE A 92 -2.28 -6.50 12.53
N GLN A 93 -2.74 -7.40 11.65
CA GLN A 93 -4.07 -7.28 11.06
C GLN A 93 -5.17 -7.36 12.14
N GLN A 94 -5.03 -8.28 13.09
CA GLN A 94 -5.93 -8.38 14.25
C GLN A 94 -5.92 -7.11 15.10
N GLN A 95 -4.74 -6.53 15.35
CA GLN A 95 -4.63 -5.25 16.08
C GLN A 95 -5.26 -4.07 15.31
N LEU A 96 -5.18 -4.05 13.98
CA LEU A 96 -5.86 -3.03 13.17
C LEU A 96 -7.38 -3.18 13.22
N GLN A 97 -7.87 -4.42 13.20
CA GLN A 97 -9.29 -4.72 13.39
C GLN A 97 -9.76 -4.33 14.80
N GLU A 98 -8.98 -4.66 15.83
CA GLU A 98 -9.24 -4.24 17.22
C GLU A 98 -9.28 -2.72 17.32
N TYR A 99 -8.32 -2.02 16.71
CA TYR A 99 -8.27 -0.56 16.66
C TYR A 99 -9.54 0.02 16.02
N GLU A 100 -9.98 -0.53 14.89
CA GLU A 100 -11.23 -0.12 14.22
C GLU A 100 -12.46 -0.24 15.12
N MET A 101 -12.56 -1.37 15.85
CA MET A 101 -13.72 -1.68 16.68
C MET A 101 -13.76 -0.89 17.99
N THR A 102 -12.60 -0.58 18.57
CA THR A 102 -12.50 -0.12 19.96
C THR A 102 -12.08 1.35 20.09
N LEU A 103 -11.05 1.77 19.35
CA LEU A 103 -10.35 3.04 19.61
C LEU A 103 -10.51 4.06 18.48
N LEU A 104 -10.80 3.63 17.26
CA LEU A 104 -10.77 4.49 16.07
C LEU A 104 -11.70 5.71 16.19
N LYS A 105 -12.89 5.53 16.77
CA LYS A 105 -13.85 6.64 16.98
C LYS A 105 -13.26 7.70 17.92
N GLU A 106 -12.64 7.27 19.00
CA GLU A 106 -11.99 8.16 19.97
C GLU A 106 -10.78 8.85 19.37
N TYR A 107 -9.97 8.14 18.58
CA TYR A 107 -8.80 8.71 17.91
C TYR A 107 -9.18 9.74 16.85
N ARG A 108 -10.23 9.49 16.07
CA ARG A 108 -10.80 10.47 15.12
C ARG A 108 -11.31 11.72 15.84
N ALA A 109 -11.97 11.56 16.99
CA ALA A 109 -12.45 12.68 17.79
C ALA A 109 -11.29 13.46 18.43
N TRP A 110 -10.31 12.77 18.99
CA TRP A 110 -9.09 13.34 19.55
C TRP A 110 -8.33 14.17 18.50
N LEU A 111 -8.11 13.61 17.30
CA LEU A 111 -7.35 14.31 16.26
C LEU A 111 -8.05 15.61 15.84
N ARG A 112 -9.38 15.59 15.71
CA ARG A 112 -10.17 16.79 15.40
C ARG A 112 -10.16 17.82 16.52
N LEU A 113 -10.17 17.38 17.78
CA LEU A 113 -10.14 18.27 18.93
C LEU A 113 -8.77 18.95 19.06
N GLU A 114 -7.68 18.20 18.85
CA GLU A 114 -6.31 18.68 19.03
C GLU A 114 -5.85 19.59 17.87
N TYR A 115 -6.17 19.21 16.62
CA TYR A 115 -5.63 19.86 15.42
C TYR A 115 -6.68 20.59 14.56
N GLY A 116 -7.97 20.49 14.90
CA GLY A 116 -9.05 21.07 14.12
C GLY A 116 -9.40 20.27 12.86
N GLY A 117 -9.81 20.96 11.80
CA GLY A 117 -10.14 20.33 10.52
C GLY A 117 -8.88 19.84 9.79
N ASN A 118 -8.97 18.64 9.19
CA ASN A 118 -7.87 18.10 8.38
C ASN A 118 -7.73 18.91 7.07
N PRO A 119 -6.62 19.63 6.83
CA PRO A 119 -6.45 20.45 5.61
C PRO A 119 -6.11 19.61 4.36
N PHE A 120 -5.88 18.30 4.52
CA PHE A 120 -5.48 17.42 3.43
C PHE A 120 -6.67 16.68 2.81
N SER A 121 -6.62 16.45 1.50
CA SER A 121 -7.59 15.63 0.76
C SER A 121 -7.39 14.11 0.97
N ASP A 122 -7.17 13.69 2.23
CA ASP A 122 -6.85 12.29 2.56
C ASP A 122 -7.99 11.34 2.13
N GLN A 123 -9.23 11.74 2.33
CA GLN A 123 -10.42 10.96 1.95
C GLN A 123 -10.44 10.64 0.44
N GLU A 124 -10.26 11.65 -0.41
CA GLU A 124 -10.31 11.52 -1.86
C GLU A 124 -9.11 10.72 -2.39
N ASN A 125 -7.92 10.95 -1.81
CA ASN A 125 -6.71 10.24 -2.22
C ASN A 125 -6.78 8.76 -1.88
N VAL A 126 -7.27 8.39 -0.70
CA VAL A 126 -7.47 6.98 -0.31
C VAL A 126 -8.52 6.34 -1.20
N GLN A 127 -9.66 7.00 -1.44
CA GLN A 127 -10.70 6.49 -2.35
C GLN A 127 -10.14 6.21 -3.75
N ARG A 128 -9.33 7.12 -4.30
CA ARG A 128 -8.71 6.96 -5.63
C ARG A 128 -7.80 5.74 -5.68
N LEU A 129 -6.99 5.52 -4.64
CA LEU A 129 -6.07 4.37 -4.56
C LEU A 129 -6.83 3.04 -4.48
N ILE A 130 -7.93 2.99 -3.71
CA ILE A 130 -8.80 1.80 -3.62
C ILE A 130 -9.37 1.46 -5.00
N SER A 131 -9.91 2.45 -5.72
CA SER A 131 -10.45 2.25 -7.07
C SER A 131 -9.39 1.71 -8.04
N GLN A 132 -8.17 2.27 -8.01
CA GLN A 132 -7.06 1.80 -8.84
C GLN A 132 -6.66 0.35 -8.53
N GLN A 133 -6.71 -0.06 -7.27
CA GLN A 133 -6.39 -1.43 -6.88
C GLN A 133 -7.46 -2.41 -7.37
N ALA A 134 -8.74 -2.06 -7.23
CA ALA A 134 -9.87 -2.87 -7.72
C ALA A 134 -9.82 -3.08 -9.24
N GLU A 135 -9.45 -2.04 -10.00
CA GLU A 135 -9.24 -2.13 -11.45
C GLU A 135 -8.09 -3.08 -11.80
N LYS A 136 -6.94 -2.96 -11.11
CA LYS A 136 -5.79 -3.85 -11.33
C LYS A 136 -6.14 -5.31 -11.04
N GLU A 137 -6.84 -5.58 -9.95
CA GLU A 137 -7.27 -6.94 -9.58
C GLU A 137 -8.25 -7.51 -10.62
N THR A 138 -9.20 -6.70 -11.10
CA THR A 138 -10.12 -7.09 -12.18
C THR A 138 -9.37 -7.45 -13.46
N LEU A 139 -8.39 -6.64 -13.87
CA LEU A 139 -7.58 -6.89 -15.07
C LEU A 139 -6.74 -8.17 -14.94
N LEU A 140 -6.15 -8.41 -13.76
CA LEU A 140 -5.38 -9.62 -13.50
C LEU A 140 -6.26 -10.89 -13.55
N VAL A 141 -7.47 -10.81 -13.00
CA VAL A 141 -8.44 -11.92 -13.08
C VAL A 141 -8.87 -12.16 -14.54
N ALA A 142 -9.15 -11.11 -15.30
CA ALA A 142 -9.51 -11.22 -16.71
C ALA A 142 -8.37 -11.82 -17.56
N GLN A 143 -7.12 -11.41 -17.31
CA GLN A 143 -5.95 -11.96 -17.99
C GLN A 143 -5.74 -13.44 -17.64
N ASN A 144 -5.86 -13.80 -16.36
CA ASN A 144 -5.77 -15.19 -15.94
C ASN A 144 -6.88 -16.05 -16.56
N HIS A 145 -8.10 -15.52 -16.67
CA HIS A 145 -9.18 -16.21 -17.37
C HIS A 145 -8.84 -16.43 -18.85
N TYR A 146 -8.31 -15.42 -19.56
CA TYR A 146 -7.89 -15.52 -20.96
C TYR A 146 -6.79 -16.57 -21.18
N ILE A 147 -5.75 -16.56 -20.35
CA ILE A 147 -4.63 -17.52 -20.46
C ILE A 147 -5.10 -18.97 -20.27
N ASN A 148 -6.09 -19.17 -19.39
CA ASN A 148 -6.63 -20.49 -19.07
C ASN A 148 -7.82 -20.90 -19.96
N GLN A 149 -8.16 -20.14 -21.01
CA GLN A 149 -9.15 -20.60 -21.99
C GLN A 149 -8.59 -21.76 -22.82
N PRO A 150 -9.38 -22.81 -23.08
CA PRO A 150 -8.96 -23.88 -23.98
C PRO A 150 -8.70 -23.27 -25.36
N ARG A 151 -7.46 -23.40 -25.85
CA ARG A 151 -7.12 -22.99 -27.23
C ARG A 151 -7.99 -23.81 -28.18
N SER A 152 -8.84 -23.13 -28.94
CA SER A 152 -9.50 -23.75 -30.09
C SER A 152 -8.42 -24.28 -31.03
N SER A 153 -8.40 -25.60 -31.24
CA SER A 153 -7.50 -26.28 -32.15
C SER A 153 -7.92 -25.98 -33.60
N TYR A 154 -7.68 -24.77 -34.08
CA TYR A 154 -7.72 -24.54 -35.51
C TYR A 154 -6.49 -25.21 -36.12
N SER A 155 -6.71 -26.35 -36.77
CA SER A 155 -5.70 -27.01 -37.61
C SER A 155 -5.28 -26.05 -38.73
N LEU A 156 -4.03 -25.59 -38.68
CA LEU A 156 -3.42 -24.82 -39.77
C LEU A 156 -3.37 -25.69 -41.04
N PRO A 157 -3.86 -25.21 -42.20
CA PRO A 157 -3.80 -25.99 -43.43
C PRO A 157 -2.33 -26.17 -43.87
N TYR A 158 -1.91 -27.44 -43.96
CA TYR A 158 -0.55 -27.94 -44.24
C TYR A 158 -0.02 -27.64 -45.66
N LYS A 159 -0.41 -26.53 -46.32
CA LYS A 159 -0.02 -26.27 -47.72
C LYS A 159 0.71 -24.95 -48.00
N ALA A 160 1.17 -24.22 -46.98
CA ALA A 160 1.79 -22.90 -47.19
C ALA A 160 3.33 -22.89 -47.39
N TYR A 161 4.04 -24.03 -47.29
CA TYR A 161 5.53 -24.05 -47.30
C TYR A 161 6.18 -25.08 -48.24
N ALA A 162 5.59 -25.38 -49.40
CA ALA A 162 6.25 -26.20 -50.40
C ALA A 162 6.75 -25.36 -51.59
N SER A 163 8.08 -25.26 -51.68
CA SER A 163 8.90 -24.90 -52.84
C SER A 163 9.13 -23.41 -53.18
N CYS A 164 10.06 -22.79 -52.44
CA CYS A 164 11.05 -21.93 -53.09
C CYS A 164 12.37 -22.03 -52.32
N SER A 165 13.28 -22.88 -52.78
CA SER A 165 14.71 -22.69 -52.52
C SER A 165 15.50 -23.38 -53.63
N LYS A 166 16.23 -22.54 -54.37
CA LYS A 166 17.14 -22.89 -55.45
C LYS A 166 18.49 -23.30 -54.87
N ASP A 167 19.03 -24.39 -55.42
CA ASP A 167 20.41 -24.56 -55.89
C ASP A 167 21.49 -23.71 -55.23
N TRP A 168 22.20 -24.27 -54.24
CA TRP A 168 23.59 -23.91 -53.94
C TRP A 168 24.32 -25.12 -53.33
N ALA A 169 24.89 -25.98 -54.18
CA ALA A 169 26.21 -26.62 -54.01
C ALA A 169 26.42 -27.71 -55.08
N ASP A 170 27.61 -27.65 -55.70
CA ASP A 170 28.30 -28.65 -56.53
C ASP A 170 28.10 -28.67 -58.05
N ARG A 171 29.11 -28.05 -58.70
CA ARG A 171 29.65 -28.16 -60.08
C ARG A 171 29.23 -27.12 -61.11
#